data_AF-A0A0C1HEK4-F1
#
_entry.id   AF-A0A0C1HEK4-F1
#
_cell.length_a   1.000
_cell.length_b   1.000
_cell.length_c   1.000
_cell.angle_alpha   90.00
_cell.angle_beta   90.00
_cell.angle_gamma   90.00
#
_symmetry.space_group_name_H-M   'P 1'
#
loop_
_entity.id
_entity.type
_entity.pdbx_description
1 polymer ?
#
loop_
_entity_poly.entity_id
_entity_poly.type
_entity_poly.pdbx_seq_one_letter_code
_entity_poly.pdbx_strand_id
1 'polypeptide(L)' 'MLWIGIKTPLPILEEREKLRRNRMHGTARAQYFKVHKDITYELEFDTQVKNLWKILCK' A
#
# COMPACT_ATOMS: atom_id res chain seq x y z
N MET A 1 -3.55 19.10 9.55
CA MET A 1 -3.29 18.41 8.26
C MET A 1 -3.08 16.97 8.62
N LEU A 2 -3.91 16.04 8.13
CA LEU A 2 -3.92 14.64 8.57
C LEU A 2 -3.08 13.77 7.61
N TRP A 3 -2.05 13.10 8.12
CA TRP A 3 -1.18 12.20 7.35
C TRP A 3 -1.59 10.73 7.53
N ILE A 4 -1.97 10.07 6.44
CA ILE A 4 -2.42 8.67 6.46
C ILE A 4 -1.45 7.80 5.64
N GLY A 5 -0.85 6.81 6.30
CA GLY A 5 0.01 5.80 5.69
C GLY A 5 -0.79 4.56 5.32
N ILE A 6 -0.73 4.15 4.06
CA ILE A 6 -1.34 2.91 3.60
C ILE A 6 -0.23 1.94 3.22
N LYS A 7 -0.08 0.87 4.00
CA LYS A 7 0.95 -0.16 3.82
C LYS A 7 0.32 -1.47 3.37
N THR A 8 1.08 -2.28 2.64
CA THR A 8 0.71 -3.63 2.22
C THR A 8 1.99 -4.40 1.91
N PRO A 9 2.11 -5.69 2.25
CA PRO A 9 3.28 -6.50 1.94
C PRO A 9 3.63 -6.48 0.45
N LEU A 10 4.93 -6.44 0.18
CA LEU A 10 5.47 -6.46 -1.19
C LEU A 10 4.94 -7.62 -2.04
N PRO A 11 4.85 -8.89 -1.56
CA PRO A 11 4.35 -9.99 -2.38
C PRO A 11 2.92 -9.75 -2.88
N ILE A 12 2.05 -9.19 -2.03
CA ILE A 12 0.64 -8.89 -2.36
C ILE A 12 0.56 -7.72 -3.34
N LEU A 13 1.43 -6.72 -3.21
CA LEU A 13 1.50 -5.59 -4.15
C LEU A 13 1.94 -6.04 -5.55
N GLU A 14 2.95 -6.91 -5.63
CA GLU A 14 3.44 -7.45 -6.90
C GLU A 14 2.40 -8.35 -7.58
N GLU A 15 1.67 -9.17 -6.82
CA GLU A 15 0.55 -9.96 -7.35
C GLU A 15 -0.57 -9.06 -7.88
N ARG A 16 -0.95 -8.01 -7.15
CA ARG A 16 -1.95 -7.03 -7.60
C ARG A 16 -1.49 -6.27 -8.85
N GLU A 17 -0.21 -5.94 -8.94
CA GLU A 17 0.37 -5.29 -10.13
C GLU A 17 0.28 -6.22 -11.35
N LYS A 18 0.59 -7.51 -11.18
CA LYS A 18 0.44 -8.52 -12.23
C LYS A 18 -1.01 -8.65 -12.73
N LEU A 19 -1.97 -8.64 -11.80
CA LEU A 19 -3.40 -8.76 -12.13
C LEU A 19 -3.96 -7.53 -12.85
N ARG A 20 -3.41 -6.34 -12.62
CA ARG A 20 -3.94 -5.09 -13.19
C ARG A 20 -3.75 -4.96 -14.71
N ARG A 21 -2.83 -5.73 -15.33
CA ARG A 21 -2.55 -5.80 -16.79
C ARG A 21 -2.33 -4.45 -17.52
N ASN A 22 -2.29 -3.32 -16.81
CA ASN A 22 -2.18 -1.96 -17.33
C ASN A 22 -1.01 -1.18 -16.67
N ARG A 23 -0.02 -1.89 -16.12
CA ARG A 23 1.18 -1.30 -15.51
C ARG A 23 2.42 -2.10 -15.88
N MET A 24 3.54 -1.40 -16.01
CA MET A 24 4.87 -2.00 -16.13
C MET A 24 5.18 -2.78 -14.85
N HIS A 25 5.61 -4.03 -14.98
CA HIS A 25 5.99 -4.85 -13.83
C HIS A 25 7.24 -4.31 -13.15
N GLY A 26 7.27 -4.37 -11.81
CA GLY A 26 8.41 -3.96 -10.98
C GLY A 26 8.29 -2.53 -10.43
N THR A 27 7.27 -1.77 -10.83
CA THR A 27 7.05 -0.41 -10.29
C THR A 27 6.64 -0.44 -8.81
N ALA A 28 5.85 -1.45 -8.42
CA ALA A 28 5.45 -1.67 -7.03
C ALA A 28 6.66 -1.85 -6.10
N ARG A 29 7.66 -2.63 -6.51
CA ARG A 29 8.89 -2.87 -5.72
C ARG A 29 9.75 -1.63 -5.61
N ALA A 30 9.90 -0.88 -6.69
CA ALA A 30 10.65 0.38 -6.68
C ALA A 30 10.01 1.43 -5.75
N GLN A 31 8.68 1.48 -5.70
CA GLN A 31 7.93 2.41 -4.85
C GLN A 31 7.91 1.99 -3.38
N TYR A 32 7.83 0.69 -3.09
CA TYR A 32 7.68 0.15 -1.73
C TYR A 32 8.73 0.70 -0.75
N PHE A 33 10.00 0.73 -1.14
CA PHE A 33 11.09 1.18 -0.27
C PHE A 33 11.27 2.71 -0.24
N LYS A 34 10.69 3.43 -1.19
CA LYS A 34 10.86 4.89 -1.33
C LYS A 34 9.72 5.67 -0.69
N VAL A 35 8.49 5.19 -0.80
CA VAL A 35 7.28 5.95 -0.48
C VAL A 35 7.08 6.18 1.03
N HIS A 36 7.53 5.27 1.87
CA HIS A 36 7.38 5.39 3.34
C HIS A 36 8.68 5.77 4.06
N LYS A 37 9.76 6.03 3.31
CA LYS A 37 11.05 6.36 3.91
C LYS A 37 11.00 7.77 4.49
N ASP A 38 11.35 7.89 5.78
CA ASP A 38 11.43 9.17 6.51
C ASP A 38 10.09 9.95 6.59
N ILE A 39 8.94 9.25 6.48
CA ILE A 39 7.60 9.85 6.64
C ILE A 39 6.94 9.34 7.92
N THR A 40 6.44 10.29 8.72
CA THR A 40 5.62 10.03 9.90
C THR A 40 4.15 10.18 9.53
N TYR A 41 3.33 9.17 9.82
CA TYR A 41 1.88 9.20 9.60
C TYR A 41 1.16 9.27 10.94
N GLU A 42 0.05 9.99 11.00
CA GLU A 42 -0.84 10.03 12.18
C GLU A 42 -1.71 8.76 12.25
N LEU A 43 -2.05 8.19 11.10
CA LEU A 43 -2.78 6.93 11.00
C LEU A 43 -2.10 6.00 9.99
N GLU A 44 -1.88 4.76 10.38
CA GLU A 44 -1.35 3.71 9.49
C GLU A 44 -2.36 2.59 9.31
N PHE A 45 -2.59 2.21 8.05
CA PHE A 45 -3.56 1.18 7.68
C PHE A 45 -2.89 0.10 6.82
N ASP A 46 -3.23 -1.15 7.09
CA ASP A 46 -2.78 -2.31 6.29
C ASP A 46 -3.90 -2.82 5.38
N THR A 47 -3.69 -2.77 4.06
CA THR A 47 -4.67 -3.26 3.06
C THR A 47 -4.51 -4.74 2.70
N GLN A 48 -3.78 -5.52 3.50
CA GLN A 48 -3.79 -6.99 3.41
C GLN A 48 -5.21 -7.55 3.40
N VAL A 49 -6.10 -6.95 4.20
CA VAL A 49 -7.50 -7.36 4.29
C VAL A 49 -8.29 -6.69 3.17
N LYS A 50 -8.91 -7.50 2.28
CA LYS A 50 -9.68 -7.06 1.11
C LYS A 50 -10.83 -6.06 1.41
N ASN A 51 -11.20 -5.85 2.67
CA ASN A 51 -12.29 -4.97 3.07
C ASN A 51 -11.77 -3.65 3.63
N LEU A 52 -11.76 -2.60 2.79
CA LEU A 52 -11.50 -1.22 3.22
C LEU A 52 -12.43 -0.77 4.36
N TRP A 53 -13.66 -1.29 4.41
CA TRP A 53 -14.65 -0.96 5.44
C TRP A 53 -14.22 -1.34 6.87
N LYS A 54 -13.43 -2.42 7.04
CA LYS A 54 -12.91 -2.81 8.35
C LYS A 54 -11.81 -1.90 8.87
N ILE A 55 -11.18 -1.14 7.98
CA ILE A 55 -10.07 -0.23 8.27
C ILE A 55 -10.60 1.12 8.74
N LEU A 56 -11.74 1.57 8.19
CA LEU A 56 -12.34 2.88 8.47
C LEU A 56 -13.27 2.92 9.68
N CYS A 57 -13.79 1.79 10.16
CA CYS A 57 -14.78 1.72 11.25
C CYS A 57 -14.20 1.28 12.60
N LYS A 58 -12.93 1.60 12.92
CA LYS A 58 -12.33 1.26 14.21
C LYS A 58 -11.94 2.48 15.00
#